data_AF-A0A2S7JWF4-F1
#
_entry.id   AF-A0A2S7JWF4-F1
#
_cell.length_a   1.000
_cell.length_b   1.000
_cell.length_c   1.000
_cell.angle_alpha   90.00
_cell.angle_beta   90.00
_cell.angle_gamma   90.00
#
_symmetry.space_group_name_H-M   'P 1'
#
loop_
_entity.id
_entity.type
_entity.pdbx_description
1 polymer ?
#
loop_
_entity_poly.entity_id
_entity_poly.type
_entity_poly.pdbx_seq_one_letter_code
_entity_poly.pdbx_strand_id
1 'polypeptide(L)'
;MATDKLKPNHWYKVGQQSMAVYARNAGFDLAIYDEYSVSIQREIRKKTVQEAMRSIEQACRQKGFELSEIDKGVYVISLANPLSIQYPGGRSQVIYVGRGNIHHRVKAHFEHKLFDFMLSVAGADFDFYFAKPTRAGTADYFHHVEHTMLNWFSSQYRDENEKVRWPLMNKISGAKKNYAPDVKEWWKKPLKASGRTPLWEMKPTNFNAFKLD
;
A
#
# COMPACT_ATOMS: atom_id res chain seq x y z
N MET A 1 11.38 16.94 -22.99
CA MET A 1 11.82 16.09 -21.87
C MET A 1 11.73 14.65 -22.33
N ALA A 2 12.82 13.88 -22.25
CA ALA A 2 12.78 12.46 -22.60
C ALA A 2 11.83 11.74 -21.62
N THR A 3 10.77 11.13 -22.13
CA THR A 3 9.92 10.23 -21.37
C THR A 3 10.76 9.02 -20.96
N ASP A 4 11.19 9.01 -19.70
CA ASP A 4 11.97 7.92 -19.14
C ASP A 4 11.13 6.64 -19.28
N LYS A 5 11.57 5.70 -20.13
CA LYS A 5 10.78 4.50 -20.45
C LYS A 5 10.54 3.69 -19.17
N LEU A 6 9.29 3.22 -19.01
CA LEU A 6 8.87 2.34 -17.92
C LEU A 6 9.86 1.17 -17.74
N LYS A 7 10.43 1.05 -16.54
CA LYS A 7 11.40 -0.01 -16.21
C LYS A 7 10.65 -1.22 -15.64
N PRO A 8 10.70 -2.40 -16.28
CA PRO A 8 10.09 -3.60 -15.73
C PRO A 8 10.77 -4.02 -14.43
N ASN A 9 10.01 -4.66 -13.53
CA ASN A 9 10.55 -5.20 -12.28
C ASN A 9 11.28 -4.14 -11.42
N HIS A 10 10.82 -2.89 -11.51
CA HIS A 10 11.34 -1.74 -10.79
C HIS A 10 10.25 -1.15 -9.89
N TRP A 11 10.64 -0.69 -8.70
CA TRP A 11 9.72 -0.08 -7.73
C TRP A 11 9.74 1.45 -7.81
N TYR A 12 8.57 2.00 -8.09
CA TYR A 12 8.29 3.43 -8.08
C TYR A 12 7.66 3.80 -6.73
N LYS A 13 8.44 4.46 -5.87
CA LYS A 13 7.99 4.91 -4.55
C LYS A 13 7.35 6.31 -4.64
N VAL A 14 6.14 6.45 -4.10
CA VAL A 14 5.47 7.71 -3.77
C VAL A 14 5.38 7.78 -2.25
N GLY A 15 6.21 8.63 -1.63
CA GLY A 15 6.35 8.65 -0.18
C GLY A 15 5.63 9.82 0.49
N GLN A 16 5.46 9.73 1.81
CA GLN A 16 4.92 10.81 2.67
C GLN A 16 3.53 11.30 2.25
N GLN A 17 2.64 10.37 1.96
CA GLN A 17 1.25 10.63 1.60
C GLN A 17 0.40 10.77 2.87
N SER A 18 -0.24 11.92 3.05
CA SER A 18 -0.94 12.28 4.29
C SER A 18 -2.42 12.56 4.02
N MET A 19 -3.31 11.88 4.74
CA MET A 19 -4.76 12.08 4.62
C MET A 19 -5.18 13.50 5.02
N ALA A 20 -4.55 14.06 6.04
CA ALA A 20 -4.81 15.42 6.49
C ALA A 20 -4.41 16.46 5.42
N VAL A 21 -3.30 16.23 4.69
CA VAL A 21 -2.88 17.12 3.59
C VAL A 21 -3.87 17.04 2.44
N TYR A 22 -4.31 15.84 2.06
CA TYR A 22 -5.31 15.70 0.98
C TYR A 22 -6.64 16.37 1.32
N ALA A 23 -7.14 16.20 2.55
CA ALA A 23 -8.38 16.84 2.96
C ALA A 23 -8.25 18.37 3.00
N ARG A 24 -7.11 18.89 3.51
CA ARG A 24 -6.82 20.32 3.52
C ARG A 24 -6.76 20.90 2.10
N ASN A 25 -6.08 20.22 1.18
CA ASN A 25 -6.03 20.61 -0.23
C ASN A 25 -7.42 20.58 -0.89
N ALA A 26 -8.31 19.68 -0.42
CA ALA A 26 -9.71 19.64 -0.83
C ALA A 26 -10.59 20.69 -0.12
N GLY A 27 -10.05 21.50 0.80
CA GLY A 27 -10.75 22.57 1.51
C GLY A 27 -11.41 22.15 2.82
N PHE A 28 -11.02 21.02 3.42
CA PHE A 28 -11.65 20.46 4.61
C PHE A 28 -10.67 20.25 5.77
N ASP A 29 -11.20 20.29 6.99
CA ASP A 29 -10.50 19.90 8.20
C ASP A 29 -11.02 18.54 8.70
N LEU A 30 -10.12 17.57 8.87
CA LEU A 30 -10.48 16.24 9.38
C LEU A 30 -10.56 16.19 10.91
N ALA A 31 -10.09 17.21 11.63
CA ALA A 31 -10.13 17.23 13.10
C ALA A 31 -11.58 17.17 13.64
N ILE A 32 -12.53 17.70 12.88
CA ILE A 32 -13.97 17.72 13.19
C ILE A 32 -14.77 16.81 12.26
N TYR A 33 -14.13 15.79 11.65
CA TYR A 33 -14.78 14.92 10.68
C TYR A 33 -16.06 14.27 11.23
N ASP A 34 -15.99 13.78 12.47
CA ASP A 34 -17.10 13.09 13.13
C ASP A 34 -18.24 14.03 13.57
N GLU A 35 -17.98 15.35 13.63
CA GLU A 35 -18.98 16.36 13.97
C GLU A 35 -19.81 16.81 12.75
N TYR A 36 -19.31 16.58 11.54
CA TYR A 36 -20.05 16.89 10.32
C TYR A 36 -21.25 15.96 10.13
N SER A 37 -22.29 16.48 9.48
CA SER A 37 -23.41 15.64 9.04
C SER A 37 -22.94 14.57 8.04
N VAL A 38 -23.67 13.46 7.96
CA VAL A 38 -23.34 12.32 7.08
C VAL A 38 -23.20 12.74 5.61
N SER A 39 -23.97 13.72 5.14
CA SER A 39 -23.86 14.23 3.76
C SER A 39 -22.53 14.95 3.54
N ILE A 40 -22.09 15.76 4.51
CA ILE A 40 -20.81 16.46 4.45
C ILE A 40 -19.64 15.47 4.59
N GLN A 41 -19.72 14.49 5.50
CA GLN A 41 -18.71 13.44 5.62
C GLN A 41 -18.49 12.66 4.30
N ARG A 42 -19.57 12.39 3.55
CA ARG A 42 -19.50 11.75 2.22
C ARG A 42 -18.80 12.64 1.19
N GLU A 43 -19.11 13.94 1.19
CA GLU A 43 -18.47 14.87 0.26
C GLU A 43 -16.99 15.07 0.58
N ILE A 44 -16.64 15.23 1.87
CA ILE A 44 -15.24 15.28 2.35
C ILE A 44 -14.48 14.05 1.88
N ARG A 45 -15.03 12.85 2.13
CA ARG A 45 -14.41 11.58 1.70
C ARG A 45 -14.17 11.59 0.20
N LYS A 46 -15.20 11.86 -0.60
CA LYS A 46 -15.11 11.87 -2.06
C LYS A 46 -14.03 12.82 -2.56
N LYS A 47 -14.02 14.06 -2.08
CA LYS A 47 -13.06 15.09 -2.50
C LYS A 47 -11.63 14.78 -2.05
N THR A 48 -11.48 14.28 -0.83
CA THR A 48 -10.18 13.87 -0.27
C THR A 48 -9.59 12.70 -1.06
N VAL A 49 -10.41 11.69 -1.39
CA VAL A 49 -9.98 10.54 -2.22
C VAL A 49 -9.57 11.00 -3.62
N GLN A 50 -10.32 11.93 -4.23
CA GLN A 50 -9.97 12.51 -5.53
C GLN A 50 -8.60 13.20 -5.49
N GLU A 51 -8.36 14.00 -4.45
CA GLU A 51 -7.08 14.69 -4.26
C GLU A 51 -5.92 13.71 -4.00
N ALA A 52 -6.16 12.67 -3.20
CA ALA A 52 -5.18 11.61 -2.94
C ALA A 52 -4.76 10.92 -4.24
N MET A 53 -5.72 10.48 -5.06
CA MET A 53 -5.43 9.82 -6.34
C MET A 53 -4.71 10.76 -7.29
N ARG A 54 -5.15 12.02 -7.42
CA ARG A 54 -4.50 13.03 -8.27
C ARG A 54 -3.04 13.25 -7.87
N SER A 55 -2.77 13.38 -6.57
CA SER A 55 -1.42 13.57 -6.04
C SER A 55 -0.51 12.37 -6.32
N ILE A 56 -1.00 11.15 -6.04
CA ILE A 56 -0.26 9.91 -6.28
C ILE A 56 0.05 9.72 -7.77
N GLU A 57 -0.94 9.97 -8.64
CA GLU A 57 -0.73 9.89 -10.10
C GLU A 57 0.32 10.89 -10.57
N GLN A 58 0.21 12.16 -10.14
CA GLN A 58 1.18 13.18 -10.50
C GLN A 58 2.60 12.80 -10.06
N ALA A 59 2.76 12.28 -8.85
CA ALA A 59 4.06 11.82 -8.33
C ALA A 59 4.61 10.61 -9.11
N CYS A 60 3.73 9.70 -9.56
CA CYS A 60 4.10 8.59 -10.42
C CYS A 60 4.56 9.07 -11.81
N ARG A 61 3.81 9.99 -12.43
CA ARG A 61 4.13 10.59 -13.74
C ARG A 61 5.48 11.26 -13.77
N GLN A 62 5.80 12.03 -12.73
CA GLN A 62 7.11 12.68 -12.57
C GLN A 62 8.27 11.67 -12.52
N LYS A 63 7.99 10.41 -12.20
CA LYS A 63 8.97 9.32 -12.15
C LYS A 63 8.92 8.43 -13.40
N GLY A 64 8.15 8.79 -14.43
CA GLY A 64 8.00 7.98 -15.65
C GLY A 64 7.13 6.73 -15.45
N PHE A 65 6.20 6.75 -14.50
CA PHE A 65 5.26 5.65 -14.24
C PHE A 65 3.82 6.14 -14.41
N GLU A 66 3.14 5.65 -15.44
CA GLU A 66 1.73 6.00 -15.67
C GLU A 66 0.80 5.01 -14.99
N LEU A 67 0.38 5.33 -13.76
CA LEU A 67 -0.42 4.44 -12.89
C LEU A 67 -1.69 3.92 -13.58
N SER A 68 -2.36 4.78 -14.35
CA SER A 68 -3.60 4.46 -15.08
C SER A 68 -3.42 3.45 -16.21
N GLU A 69 -2.20 3.25 -16.70
CA GLU A 69 -1.88 2.31 -17.81
C GLU A 69 -1.45 0.92 -17.30
N ILE A 70 -1.46 0.70 -15.98
CA ILE A 70 -0.95 -0.53 -15.36
C ILE A 70 -2.11 -1.44 -14.94
N ASP A 71 -2.59 -2.25 -15.88
CA ASP A 71 -3.63 -3.26 -15.62
C ASP A 71 -3.14 -4.48 -14.83
N LYS A 72 -1.84 -4.78 -14.93
CA LYS A 72 -1.20 -5.96 -14.34
C LYS A 72 0.00 -5.56 -13.51
N GLY A 73 -0.27 -4.92 -12.39
CA GLY A 73 0.74 -4.41 -11.48
C GLY A 73 0.76 -5.10 -10.13
N VAL A 74 1.77 -4.77 -9.33
CA VAL A 74 1.83 -5.07 -7.90
C VAL A 74 2.14 -3.79 -7.14
N TYR A 75 1.64 -3.70 -5.92
CA TYR A 75 1.85 -2.52 -5.08
C TYR A 75 1.89 -2.86 -3.59
N VAL A 76 2.55 -1.99 -2.84
CA VAL A 76 2.67 -2.07 -1.38
C VAL A 76 2.27 -0.73 -0.79
N ILE A 77 1.48 -0.78 0.28
CA ILE A 77 1.16 0.37 1.12
C ILE A 77 1.83 0.13 2.47
N SER A 78 2.50 1.15 2.97
CA SER A 78 3.20 1.11 4.25
C SER A 78 3.06 2.41 5.00
N LEU A 79 3.17 2.34 6.33
CA LEU A 79 3.40 3.53 7.15
C LEU A 79 4.77 4.14 6.80
N ALA A 80 4.83 5.45 6.68
CA ALA A 80 6.09 6.16 6.59
C ALA A 80 6.78 6.20 7.97
N ASN A 81 8.11 6.35 7.97
CA ASN A 81 8.86 6.63 9.19
C ASN A 81 8.35 7.96 9.80
N PRO A 82 8.20 8.08 11.14
CA PRO A 82 8.79 7.22 12.18
C PRO A 82 7.90 6.08 12.69
N LEU A 83 6.74 5.83 12.10
CA LEU A 83 5.79 4.84 12.59
C LEU A 83 6.06 3.43 12.04
N SER A 84 5.76 2.41 12.82
CA SER A 84 5.74 1.00 12.38
C SER A 84 4.67 0.18 13.11
N ILE A 85 4.36 -1.00 12.58
CA ILE A 85 3.46 -1.96 13.22
C ILE A 85 4.28 -3.06 13.88
N GLN A 86 3.97 -3.36 15.14
CA GLN A 86 4.50 -4.53 15.85
C GLN A 86 3.69 -5.78 15.44
N TYR A 87 4.32 -6.66 14.68
CA TYR A 87 3.84 -8.02 14.41
C TYR A 87 4.49 -9.01 15.38
N PRO A 88 3.99 -10.25 15.52
CA PRO A 88 4.57 -11.22 16.46
C PRO A 88 6.07 -11.50 16.22
N GLY A 89 6.46 -11.73 14.96
CA GLY A 89 7.86 -11.99 14.59
C GLY A 89 8.75 -10.75 14.48
N GLY A 90 8.23 -9.55 14.80
CA GLY A 90 8.99 -8.31 14.75
C GLY A 90 8.20 -7.15 14.15
N ARG A 91 8.89 -6.02 13.92
CA ARG A 91 8.25 -4.80 13.40
C ARG A 91 8.32 -4.71 11.89
N SER A 92 7.24 -4.20 11.28
CA SER A 92 7.21 -3.85 9.86
C SER A 92 6.33 -2.63 9.62
N GLN A 93 6.68 -1.83 8.61
CA GLN A 93 5.87 -0.70 8.18
C GLN A 93 4.80 -1.10 7.16
N VAL A 94 4.92 -2.28 6.55
CA VAL A 94 3.98 -2.75 5.52
C VAL A 94 2.63 -3.03 6.16
N ILE A 95 1.58 -2.42 5.62
CA ILE A 95 0.20 -2.65 6.05
C ILE A 95 -0.61 -3.38 4.97
N TYR A 96 -0.19 -3.32 3.71
CA TYR A 96 -0.88 -3.97 2.61
C TYR A 96 0.04 -4.29 1.43
N VAL A 97 -0.17 -5.45 0.81
CA VAL A 97 0.40 -5.85 -0.48
C VAL A 97 -0.75 -6.24 -1.40
N GLY A 98 -0.78 -5.71 -2.62
CA GLY A 98 -1.83 -6.03 -3.58
C GLY A 98 -1.35 -6.07 -5.02
N ARG A 99 -2.29 -6.37 -5.91
CA ARG A 99 -2.02 -6.55 -7.34
C ARG A 99 -3.23 -6.22 -8.23
N GLY A 100 -3.02 -6.19 -9.54
CA GLY A 100 -4.05 -5.98 -10.56
C GLY A 100 -3.96 -4.59 -11.20
N ASN A 101 -5.11 -4.04 -11.63
CA ASN A 101 -5.19 -2.66 -12.10
C ASN A 101 -4.95 -1.73 -10.90
N ILE A 102 -3.74 -1.16 -10.82
CA ILE A 102 -3.28 -0.50 -9.60
C ILE A 102 -4.13 0.74 -9.32
N HIS A 103 -4.37 1.57 -10.35
CA HIS A 103 -5.17 2.80 -10.21
C HIS A 103 -6.55 2.51 -9.60
N HIS A 104 -7.29 1.58 -10.19
CA HIS A 104 -8.63 1.22 -9.71
C HIS A 104 -8.59 0.64 -8.29
N ARG A 105 -7.63 -0.24 -8.01
CA ARG A 105 -7.51 -0.90 -6.70
C ARG A 105 -7.15 0.07 -5.58
N VAL A 106 -6.20 0.97 -5.81
CA VAL A 106 -5.81 1.98 -4.80
C VAL A 106 -6.96 2.93 -4.51
N LYS A 107 -7.68 3.38 -5.55
CA LYS A 107 -8.89 4.20 -5.37
C LYS A 107 -9.94 3.47 -4.54
N ALA A 108 -10.23 2.21 -4.87
CA ALA A 108 -11.17 1.39 -4.10
C ALA A 108 -10.74 1.24 -2.64
N HIS A 109 -9.45 1.04 -2.37
CA HIS A 109 -8.94 0.97 -0.99
C HIS A 109 -9.22 2.26 -0.22
N PHE A 110 -8.94 3.42 -0.82
CA PHE A 110 -9.28 4.71 -0.24
C PHE A 110 -10.78 4.83 0.04
N GLU A 111 -11.64 4.47 -0.92
CA GLU A 111 -13.09 4.58 -0.77
C GLU A 111 -13.64 3.68 0.34
N HIS A 112 -13.07 2.48 0.55
CA HIS A 112 -13.64 1.46 1.43
C HIS A 112 -13.03 1.39 2.83
N LYS A 113 -11.71 1.39 2.99
CA LYS A 113 -11.05 1.10 4.29
C LYS A 113 -9.82 1.93 4.59
N LEU A 114 -9.06 2.31 3.57
CA LEU A 114 -7.82 3.05 3.74
C LEU A 114 -8.09 4.48 4.23
N PHE A 115 -9.18 5.13 3.77
CA PHE A 115 -9.57 6.42 4.34
C PHE A 115 -9.83 6.31 5.85
N ASP A 116 -10.64 5.34 6.28
CA ASP A 116 -10.97 5.15 7.69
C ASP A 116 -9.74 4.80 8.52
N PHE A 117 -8.87 3.95 7.97
CA PHE A 117 -7.62 3.60 8.63
C PHE A 117 -6.73 4.84 8.82
N MET A 118 -6.46 5.59 7.75
CA MET A 118 -5.62 6.78 7.80
C MET A 118 -6.22 7.87 8.70
N LEU A 119 -7.55 7.99 8.75
CA LEU A 119 -8.25 8.86 9.69
C LEU A 119 -8.03 8.41 11.14
N SER A 120 -8.12 7.10 11.43
CA SER A 120 -7.92 6.55 12.78
C SER A 120 -6.50 6.70 13.32
N VAL A 121 -5.51 6.82 12.43
CA VAL A 121 -4.11 7.13 12.77
C VAL A 121 -3.72 8.53 12.29
N ALA A 122 -4.61 9.51 12.50
CA ALA A 122 -4.43 10.89 12.09
C ALA A 122 -3.02 11.42 12.47
N GLY A 123 -2.30 11.95 11.48
CA GLY A 123 -0.90 12.38 11.62
C GLY A 123 0.13 11.38 11.11
N ALA A 124 -0.27 10.14 10.81
CA ALA A 124 0.56 9.19 10.10
C ALA A 124 0.68 9.56 8.60
N ASP A 125 1.90 9.43 8.09
CA ASP A 125 2.19 9.47 6.66
C ASP A 125 2.31 8.05 6.11
N PHE A 126 2.08 7.91 4.81
CA PHE A 126 2.07 6.62 4.12
C PHE A 126 2.97 6.64 2.90
N ASP A 127 3.68 5.53 2.69
CA ASP A 127 4.47 5.29 1.50
C ASP A 127 3.79 4.24 0.63
N PHE A 128 3.64 4.57 -0.65
CA PHE A 128 3.14 3.68 -1.70
C PHE A 128 4.30 3.26 -2.60
N TYR A 129 4.35 1.97 -2.93
CA TYR A 129 5.32 1.40 -3.86
C TYR A 129 4.57 0.71 -4.99
N PHE A 130 4.89 1.04 -6.23
CA PHE A 130 4.25 0.49 -7.42
C PHE A 130 5.28 -0.18 -8.31
N ALA A 131 4.89 -1.29 -8.95
CA ALA A 131 5.71 -1.92 -9.98
C ALA A 131 4.84 -2.58 -11.04
N LYS A 132 5.40 -2.69 -12.26
CA LYS A 132 4.90 -3.56 -13.33
C LYS A 132 5.80 -4.79 -13.42
N PRO A 133 5.40 -5.94 -12.86
CA PRO A 133 6.14 -7.19 -13.01
C PRO A 133 6.09 -7.65 -14.47
N THR A 134 7.23 -8.05 -15.01
CA THR A 134 7.29 -8.70 -16.32
C THR A 134 8.27 -9.85 -16.31
N ARG A 135 7.86 -10.95 -16.92
CA ARG A 135 8.71 -12.11 -17.19
C ARG A 135 8.27 -12.75 -18.50
N ALA A 136 9.25 -13.14 -19.31
CA ALA A 136 9.01 -13.71 -20.63
C ALA A 136 8.14 -14.98 -20.52
N GLY A 137 7.12 -15.09 -21.38
CA GLY A 137 6.22 -16.24 -21.41
C GLY A 137 5.23 -16.35 -20.25
N THR A 138 5.12 -15.37 -19.35
CA THR A 138 4.28 -15.46 -18.14
C THR A 138 3.34 -14.26 -17.99
N ALA A 139 2.14 -14.35 -18.57
CA ALA A 139 1.13 -13.28 -18.55
C ALA A 139 0.57 -12.97 -17.14
N ASP A 140 0.64 -13.93 -16.22
CA ASP A 140 0.12 -13.86 -14.85
C ASP A 140 1.22 -13.71 -13.80
N TYR A 141 2.42 -13.29 -14.21
CA TYR A 141 3.58 -13.21 -13.30
C TYR A 141 3.32 -12.30 -12.08
N PHE A 142 2.51 -11.25 -12.21
CA PHE A 142 2.10 -10.40 -11.10
C PHE A 142 1.33 -11.15 -9.98
N HIS A 143 0.57 -12.20 -10.32
CA HIS A 143 -0.06 -13.06 -9.31
C HIS A 143 0.98 -13.80 -8.46
N HIS A 144 2.01 -14.33 -9.14
CA HIS A 144 3.11 -15.01 -8.47
C HIS A 144 3.90 -14.06 -7.58
N VAL A 145 4.21 -12.86 -8.06
CA VAL A 145 4.97 -11.87 -7.30
C VAL A 145 4.26 -11.51 -6.00
N GLU A 146 2.96 -11.17 -6.05
CA GLU A 146 2.19 -10.86 -4.84
C GLU A 146 2.13 -12.07 -3.87
N HIS A 147 1.89 -13.28 -4.38
CA HIS A 147 1.90 -14.49 -3.56
C HIS A 147 3.25 -14.69 -2.87
N THR A 148 4.35 -14.54 -3.61
CA THR A 148 5.72 -14.67 -3.10
C THR A 148 6.03 -13.58 -2.06
N MET A 149 5.60 -12.34 -2.29
CA MET A 149 5.73 -11.23 -1.35
C MET A 149 5.00 -11.50 -0.03
N LEU A 150 3.75 -11.96 -0.09
CA LEU A 150 2.94 -12.26 1.09
C LEU A 150 3.50 -13.47 1.86
N ASN A 151 3.91 -14.54 1.17
CA ASN A 151 4.54 -15.68 1.84
C ASN A 151 5.84 -15.30 2.53
N TRP A 152 6.67 -14.48 1.88
CA TRP A 152 7.89 -13.96 2.52
C TRP A 152 7.54 -13.13 3.76
N PHE A 153 6.57 -12.21 3.65
CA PHE A 153 6.13 -11.41 4.79
C PHE A 153 5.68 -12.33 5.95
N SER A 154 4.85 -13.33 5.64
CA SER A 154 4.39 -14.28 6.64
C SER A 154 5.52 -15.08 7.26
N SER A 155 6.57 -15.46 6.52
CA SER A 155 7.69 -16.21 7.10
C SER A 155 8.57 -15.35 8.01
N GLN A 156 8.59 -14.03 7.81
CA GLN A 156 9.37 -13.12 8.64
C GLN A 156 8.64 -12.71 9.93
N TYR A 157 7.32 -12.51 9.86
CA TYR A 157 6.59 -11.79 10.91
C TYR A 157 5.54 -12.62 11.67
N ARG A 158 5.40 -13.91 11.35
CA ARG A 158 4.53 -14.83 12.12
C ARG A 158 5.17 -15.25 13.44
N ASP A 159 4.33 -15.64 14.39
CA ASP A 159 4.74 -16.43 15.54
C ASP A 159 5.02 -17.89 15.13
N GLU A 160 5.80 -18.63 15.91
CA GLU A 160 6.04 -20.07 15.73
C GLU A 160 4.73 -20.88 15.75
N ASN A 161 3.74 -20.41 16.53
CA ASN A 161 2.43 -21.04 16.66
C ASN A 161 1.44 -20.64 15.54
N GLU A 162 1.82 -19.70 14.66
CA GLU A 162 0.96 -19.20 13.60
C GLU A 162 1.26 -19.89 12.26
N LYS A 163 0.21 -20.40 11.60
CA LYS A 163 0.36 -20.93 10.23
C LYS A 163 0.76 -19.83 9.25
N VAL A 164 0.05 -18.71 9.29
CA VAL A 164 0.25 -17.56 8.41
C VAL A 164 0.08 -16.24 9.16
N ARG A 165 0.80 -15.22 8.72
CA ARG A 165 0.67 -13.83 9.16
C ARG A 165 0.70 -12.89 7.97
N TRP A 166 -0.42 -12.24 7.72
CA TRP A 166 -0.53 -11.24 6.66
C TRP A 166 -0.30 -9.82 7.17
N PRO A 167 0.07 -8.88 6.29
CA PRO A 167 0.04 -7.46 6.62
C PRO A 167 -1.31 -7.02 7.19
N LEU A 168 -1.28 -5.94 7.96
CA LEU A 168 -2.41 -5.45 8.76
C LEU A 168 -3.74 -5.45 8.01
N MET A 169 -3.77 -5.00 6.76
CA MET A 169 -4.99 -4.86 5.96
C MET A 169 -5.22 -6.01 4.98
N ASN A 170 -4.28 -6.95 4.79
CA ASN A 170 -4.51 -8.13 3.94
C ASN A 170 -5.38 -9.18 4.66
N LYS A 171 -6.40 -9.73 3.97
CA LYS A 171 -7.17 -10.91 4.43
C LYS A 171 -6.59 -12.24 3.96
N ILE A 172 -6.20 -12.32 2.69
CA ILE A 172 -5.74 -13.55 2.05
C ILE A 172 -4.50 -13.30 1.17
N SER A 173 -3.79 -14.37 0.83
CA SER A 173 -2.81 -14.35 -0.25
C SER A 173 -3.45 -14.73 -1.58
N GLY A 174 -2.94 -14.17 -2.67
CA GLY A 174 -3.34 -14.63 -3.99
C GLY A 174 -2.80 -16.00 -4.37
N ALA A 175 -3.16 -16.46 -5.58
CA ALA A 175 -2.85 -17.80 -6.07
C ALA A 175 -1.36 -18.02 -6.41
N LYS A 176 -0.84 -19.18 -5.99
CA LYS A 176 0.49 -19.68 -6.35
C LYS A 176 0.51 -20.12 -7.81
N LYS A 177 1.36 -19.51 -8.64
CA LYS A 177 1.54 -19.89 -10.07
C LYS A 177 2.75 -20.80 -10.35
N ASN A 178 3.43 -21.31 -9.31
CA ASN A 178 4.57 -22.25 -9.39
C ASN A 178 5.70 -21.85 -10.37
N TYR A 179 5.91 -20.56 -10.64
CA TYR A 179 7.07 -20.11 -11.42
C TYR A 179 8.37 -20.28 -10.62
N ALA A 180 9.48 -20.48 -11.32
CA ALA A 180 10.79 -20.58 -10.69
C ALA A 180 11.14 -19.28 -9.95
N PRO A 181 11.85 -19.33 -8.81
CA PRO A 181 12.21 -18.15 -8.03
C PRO A 181 12.97 -17.09 -8.84
N ASP A 182 12.75 -15.82 -8.50
CA ASP A 182 13.51 -14.71 -9.08
C ASP A 182 14.88 -14.55 -8.43
N VAL A 183 15.94 -14.78 -9.20
CA VAL A 183 17.34 -14.71 -8.72
C VAL A 183 17.69 -13.37 -8.05
N LYS A 184 17.17 -12.26 -8.60
CA LYS A 184 17.46 -10.91 -8.09
C LYS A 184 16.57 -10.46 -6.94
N GLU A 185 15.51 -11.22 -6.63
CA GLU A 185 14.53 -10.92 -5.56
C GLU A 185 14.04 -9.46 -5.53
N TRP A 186 13.92 -8.82 -6.69
CA TRP A 186 13.59 -7.40 -6.83
C TRP A 186 12.31 -7.02 -6.08
N TRP A 187 11.37 -7.96 -5.96
CA TRP A 187 10.09 -7.84 -5.28
C TRP A 187 10.20 -7.65 -3.76
N LYS A 188 11.34 -8.00 -3.12
CA LYS A 188 11.53 -7.85 -1.67
C LYS A 188 11.70 -6.40 -1.22
N LYS A 189 12.15 -5.51 -2.10
CA LYS A 189 12.57 -4.14 -1.74
C LYS A 189 11.56 -3.38 -0.85
N PRO A 190 10.26 -3.30 -1.16
CA PRO A 190 9.30 -2.57 -0.33
C PRO A 190 8.89 -3.30 0.96
N LEU A 191 9.31 -4.57 1.14
CA LEU A 191 8.96 -5.36 2.32
C LEU A 191 10.03 -5.33 3.41
N LYS A 192 11.27 -4.96 3.04
CA LYS A 192 12.37 -4.79 3.98
C LYS A 192 12.18 -3.51 4.77
N ALA A 193 12.69 -3.50 6.00
CA ALA A 193 12.77 -2.27 6.79
C ALA A 193 13.48 -1.18 5.96
N SER A 194 13.00 0.06 6.07
CA SER A 194 13.53 1.22 5.33
C SER A 194 14.98 1.58 5.69
N GLY A 195 15.63 0.82 6.58
CA GLY A 195 16.94 1.09 7.15
C GLY A 195 16.92 2.20 8.22
N ARG A 196 15.80 2.92 8.35
CA ARG A 196 15.59 3.93 9.37
C ARG A 196 15.00 3.29 10.62
N THR A 197 15.54 3.65 11.77
CA THR A 197 14.97 3.24 13.06
C THR A 197 13.58 3.88 13.21
N PRO A 198 12.49 3.10 13.33
CA PRO A 198 11.20 3.67 13.70
C PRO A 198 11.28 4.19 15.14
N LEU A 199 10.62 5.31 15.41
CA LEU A 199 10.57 5.92 16.74
C LEU A 199 9.32 5.48 17.51
N TRP A 200 8.29 5.06 16.79
CA TRP A 200 7.02 4.63 17.35
C TRP A 200 6.54 3.32 16.74
N GLU A 201 5.96 2.48 17.59
CA GLU A 201 5.41 1.18 17.23
C GLU A 201 3.95 1.11 17.68
N MET A 202 3.08 0.67 16.78
CA MET A 202 1.67 0.44 17.05
C MET A 202 1.39 -1.06 17.01
N LYS A 203 0.62 -1.55 17.98
CA LYS A 203 0.19 -2.96 18.01
C LYS A 203 -1.31 -3.04 17.74
N PRO A 204 -1.74 -3.63 16.61
CA PRO A 204 -3.17 -3.83 16.36
C PRO A 204 -3.74 -4.81 17.38
N THR A 205 -4.97 -4.54 17.83
CA THR A 205 -5.72 -5.47 18.66
C THR A 205 -6.34 -6.58 17.81
N ASN A 206 -6.92 -7.59 18.47
CA ASN A 206 -7.66 -8.66 17.77
C ASN A 206 -8.92 -8.15 17.05
N PHE A 207 -9.39 -6.93 17.36
CA PHE A 207 -10.60 -6.31 16.78
C PHE A 207 -10.33 -5.52 15.48
N ASN A 208 -9.25 -5.82 14.75
CA ASN A 208 -8.89 -5.08 13.54
C ASN A 208 -9.95 -5.17 12.43
N ALA A 209 -10.73 -4.09 12.26
CA ALA A 209 -11.79 -3.95 11.26
C ALA A 209 -11.33 -3.39 9.89
N PHE A 210 -10.04 -3.11 9.73
CA PHE A 210 -9.45 -2.46 8.53
C PHE A 210 -8.99 -3.46 7.46
N LYS A 211 -9.35 -4.74 7.61
CA LYS A 211 -9.04 -5.79 6.65
C LYS A 211 -9.77 -5.55 5.31
N LEU A 212 -9.00 -5.51 4.22
CA LEU A 212 -9.44 -5.39 2.83
C LEU A 212 -9.72 -6.78 2.23
N ASP A 213 -10.86 -6.93 1.55
CA ASP A 213 -11.24 -8.13 0.79
C ASP A 213 -10.35 -8.41 -0.43
#